data_AF-A0A1U8Q402-F1
#
_entry.id   AF-A0A1U8Q402-F1
#
_cell.length_a   1.000
_cell.length_b   1.000
_cell.length_c   1.000
_cell.angle_alpha   90.00
_cell.angle_beta   90.00
_cell.angle_gamma   90.00
#
_symmetry.space_group_name_H-M   'P 1'
#
loop_
_entity.id
_entity.type
_entity.pdbx_description
1 polymer ?
#
loop_
_entity_poly.entity_id
_entity_poly.type
_entity_poly.pdbx_seq_one_letter_code
_entity_poly.pdbx_strand_id
1 'polypeptide(L)'
;MSKRQSWTIDSDLDGIDLSPEDFKASVPLKKVPAGDVFEASRAGDVERLRYLIESGVNVNARDQWDSVALYYACLAGHLDAARMLLESGAICSEHTFDGDRCHYAALNLKVRKLLKAFEARPPPLGPLQAALRETFLGCRANRLYLEQSGSPTNCPGSSFNDASNSYNFLPDVVFFVQGKPIEAHRIILSARSTFFKRKFETDWKGRREVRFSREKLSYPALYSIIHFFYSDRLEIAVDDMEDLVRICKVCKCEGLQRVLEKELIHQKYAEYKSLQDIDNSQKRFILQGLSLPEQDRLPAALYRILQNSLAKSSKEEVLENATDGLVSSIGNISMSCYGDDLADVCIRVGKRIFRCHQVILASRSEYFKARLSRMTDFLEGKDGSPGYALPFLEEHDLSTETFEKMIEYMYTDGLKDIDPNQVFTIQFEAISLSLSLTHTHTHTHTLDNW
;
A
#
# COMPACT_ATOMS: atom_id res chain seq x y z
N MET A 1 -37.74 0.84 -16.20
CA MET A 1 -37.13 -0.19 -17.06
C MET A 1 -36.15 0.50 -18.00
N SER A 2 -34.86 0.54 -17.66
CA SER A 2 -33.82 1.13 -18.51
C SER A 2 -32.83 0.02 -18.91
N LYS A 3 -32.57 -0.09 -20.21
CA LYS A 3 -31.78 -1.16 -20.83
C LYS A 3 -30.31 -1.03 -20.43
N ARG A 4 -29.71 -2.14 -19.97
CA ARG A 4 -28.26 -2.30 -19.83
C ARG A 4 -27.60 -2.07 -21.20
N GLN A 5 -26.63 -1.16 -21.28
CA GLN A 5 -25.74 -1.09 -22.43
C GLN A 5 -24.71 -2.21 -22.32
N SER A 6 -24.54 -2.92 -23.44
CA SER A 6 -23.63 -4.04 -23.65
C SER A 6 -22.20 -3.54 -23.80
N TRP A 7 -21.29 -4.17 -23.06
CA TRP A 7 -19.85 -4.07 -23.23
C TRP A 7 -19.44 -4.34 -24.68
N THR A 8 -18.65 -3.45 -25.28
CA THR A 8 -17.99 -3.64 -26.58
C THR A 8 -16.60 -4.21 -26.33
N ILE A 9 -16.28 -5.32 -27.01
CA ILE A 9 -15.01 -6.04 -26.91
C ILE A 9 -14.00 -5.39 -27.87
N ASP A 10 -12.75 -5.36 -27.43
CA ASP A 10 -11.56 -4.95 -28.19
C ASP A 10 -11.45 -5.63 -29.56
N SER A 11 -10.99 -4.90 -30.58
CA SER A 11 -11.04 -5.27 -32.01
C SER A 11 -10.06 -6.38 -32.42
N ASP A 12 -9.21 -6.86 -31.51
CA ASP A 12 -8.19 -7.88 -31.80
C ASP A 12 -8.70 -9.34 -31.75
N LEU A 13 -10.03 -9.55 -31.66
CA LEU A 13 -10.65 -10.88 -31.57
C LEU A 13 -11.71 -11.17 -32.64
N ASP A 14 -11.87 -10.31 -33.65
CA ASP A 14 -12.88 -10.42 -34.74
C ASP A 14 -12.70 -11.64 -35.68
N GLY A 15 -11.73 -12.53 -35.40
CA GLY A 15 -11.47 -13.74 -36.18
C GLY A 15 -12.05 -15.05 -35.62
N ILE A 16 -12.72 -15.04 -34.46
CA ILE A 16 -13.27 -16.27 -33.86
C ILE A 16 -14.79 -16.19 -33.90
N ASP A 17 -15.40 -16.97 -34.78
CA ASP A 17 -16.85 -17.18 -34.84
C ASP A 17 -17.28 -17.94 -33.58
N LEU A 18 -17.76 -17.22 -32.57
CA LEU A 18 -18.16 -17.76 -31.28
C LEU A 18 -19.67 -17.96 -31.23
N SER A 19 -20.08 -19.19 -30.95
CA SER A 19 -21.48 -19.55 -30.79
C SER A 19 -22.01 -19.19 -29.39
N PRO A 20 -23.33 -18.99 -29.21
CA PRO A 20 -23.95 -18.81 -27.88
C PRO A 20 -23.71 -19.99 -26.91
N GLU A 21 -23.29 -21.15 -27.42
CA GLU A 21 -23.01 -22.37 -26.66
C GLU A 21 -21.65 -22.31 -25.95
N ASP A 22 -20.68 -21.56 -26.50
CA ASP A 22 -19.35 -21.32 -25.91
C ASP A 22 -19.42 -20.54 -24.58
N PHE A 23 -20.56 -19.90 -24.29
CA PHE A 23 -20.84 -19.21 -23.03
C PHE A 23 -21.47 -20.10 -21.94
N LYS A 24 -21.83 -21.35 -22.28
CA LYS A 24 -22.54 -22.31 -21.41
C LYS A 24 -21.72 -23.54 -21.02
N ALA A 25 -20.56 -23.77 -21.59
CA ALA A 25 -19.72 -24.93 -21.30
C ALA A 25 -19.10 -24.85 -19.89
N SER A 26 -19.83 -25.36 -18.89
CA SER A 26 -19.30 -25.70 -17.57
C SER A 26 -19.74 -27.11 -17.21
N VAL A 27 -18.88 -27.87 -16.56
CA VAL A 27 -19.25 -29.16 -15.97
C VAL A 27 -20.41 -28.94 -14.99
N PRO A 28 -21.33 -29.90 -14.79
CA PRO A 28 -22.38 -29.75 -13.79
C PRO A 28 -21.81 -29.57 -12.38
N LEU A 29 -22.33 -28.60 -11.63
CA LEU A 29 -21.95 -28.37 -10.24
C LEU A 29 -22.28 -29.59 -9.37
N LYS A 30 -21.37 -29.96 -8.48
CA LYS A 30 -21.55 -31.08 -7.55
C LYS A 30 -21.14 -30.65 -6.14
N LYS A 31 -21.95 -31.00 -5.14
CA LYS A 31 -21.60 -30.82 -3.73
C LYS A 31 -20.61 -31.89 -3.28
N VAL A 32 -19.52 -31.46 -2.64
CA VAL A 32 -18.45 -32.31 -2.12
C VAL A 32 -18.13 -31.91 -0.68
N PRO A 33 -19.03 -32.18 0.28
CA PRO A 33 -18.92 -31.66 1.66
C PRO A 33 -17.67 -32.14 2.41
N ALA A 34 -17.11 -33.30 2.02
CA ALA A 34 -15.86 -33.85 2.57
C ALA A 34 -14.65 -33.67 1.62
N GLY A 35 -14.84 -33.06 0.45
CA GLY A 35 -13.78 -32.91 -0.53
C GLY A 35 -12.72 -31.92 -0.09
N ASP A 36 -11.50 -32.09 -0.62
CA ASP A 36 -10.40 -31.15 -0.43
C ASP A 36 -10.49 -29.95 -1.39
N VAL A 37 -9.46 -29.10 -1.40
CA VAL A 37 -9.45 -27.87 -2.22
C VAL A 37 -9.49 -28.18 -3.72
N PHE A 38 -8.90 -29.31 -4.16
CA PHE A 38 -8.86 -29.71 -5.57
C PHE A 38 -10.22 -30.27 -6.01
N GLU A 39 -10.81 -31.14 -5.19
CA GLU A 39 -12.13 -31.71 -5.47
C GLU A 39 -13.23 -30.65 -5.46
N ALA A 40 -13.20 -29.72 -4.49
CA ALA A 40 -14.14 -28.61 -4.42
C ALA A 40 -14.01 -27.69 -5.65
N SER A 41 -12.78 -27.39 -6.07
CA SER A 41 -12.51 -26.56 -7.26
C SER A 41 -12.99 -27.22 -8.55
N ARG A 42 -12.74 -28.53 -8.70
CA ARG A 42 -13.19 -29.32 -9.86
C ARG A 42 -14.70 -29.49 -9.92
N ALA A 43 -15.37 -29.56 -8.77
CA ALA A 43 -16.82 -29.75 -8.67
C ALA A 43 -17.61 -28.44 -8.70
N GLY A 44 -16.93 -27.29 -8.59
CA GLY A 44 -17.55 -25.98 -8.47
C GLY A 44 -18.30 -25.79 -7.15
N ASP A 45 -17.94 -26.52 -6.09
CA ASP A 45 -18.57 -26.37 -4.77
C ASP A 45 -17.99 -25.17 -4.03
N VAL A 46 -18.46 -23.99 -4.42
CA VAL A 46 -18.03 -22.69 -3.90
C VAL A 46 -18.18 -22.58 -2.38
N GLU A 47 -19.18 -23.21 -1.77
CA GLU A 47 -19.37 -23.19 -0.32
C GLU A 47 -18.30 -24.01 0.41
N ARG A 48 -18.01 -25.22 -0.09
CA ARG A 48 -16.92 -26.04 0.47
C ARG A 48 -15.57 -25.35 0.28
N LEU A 49 -15.35 -24.79 -0.90
CA LEU A 49 -14.12 -24.09 -1.24
C LEU A 49 -13.90 -22.88 -0.32
N ARG A 50 -14.95 -22.10 -0.06
CA ARG A 50 -14.94 -20.98 0.90
C ARG A 50 -14.55 -21.46 2.30
N TYR A 51 -15.20 -22.50 2.82
CA TYR A 51 -14.89 -23.06 4.14
C TYR A 51 -13.42 -23.49 4.27
N LEU A 52 -12.88 -24.16 3.24
CA LEU A 52 -11.49 -24.62 3.22
C LEU A 52 -10.49 -23.46 3.21
N ILE A 53 -10.78 -22.41 2.44
CA ILE A 53 -9.96 -21.18 2.39
C ILE A 53 -10.00 -20.44 3.73
N GLU A 54 -11.18 -20.27 4.32
CA GLU A 54 -11.34 -19.66 5.66
C GLU A 54 -10.65 -20.47 6.77
N SER A 55 -10.52 -21.79 6.59
CA SER A 55 -9.78 -22.68 7.48
C SER A 55 -8.26 -22.62 7.27
N GLY A 56 -7.76 -21.80 6.34
CA GLY A 56 -6.34 -21.55 6.12
C GLY A 56 -5.64 -22.53 5.17
N VAL A 57 -6.36 -23.20 4.26
CA VAL A 57 -5.72 -24.04 3.24
C VAL A 57 -4.81 -23.20 2.33
N ASN A 58 -3.64 -23.74 1.99
CA ASN A 58 -2.78 -23.11 1.00
C ASN A 58 -3.40 -23.24 -0.40
N VAL A 59 -3.87 -22.14 -0.97
CA VAL A 59 -4.54 -22.10 -2.29
C VAL A 59 -3.61 -22.45 -3.46
N ASN A 60 -2.29 -22.32 -3.26
CA ASN A 60 -1.25 -22.68 -4.22
C ASN A 60 -0.60 -24.04 -3.89
N ALA A 61 -1.22 -24.83 -3.01
CA ALA A 61 -0.80 -26.21 -2.79
C ALA A 61 -0.91 -27.02 -4.09
N ARG A 62 0.00 -27.98 -4.24
CA ARG A 62 0.01 -28.91 -5.36
C ARG A 62 -0.47 -30.28 -4.92
N ASP A 63 -1.24 -30.93 -5.76
CA ASP A 63 -1.66 -32.31 -5.57
C ASP A 63 -0.59 -33.31 -6.03
N GLN A 64 -0.94 -34.60 -6.01
CA GLN A 64 -0.07 -35.68 -6.47
C GLN A 64 0.28 -35.64 -7.97
N TRP A 65 -0.42 -34.83 -8.76
CA TRP A 65 -0.17 -34.62 -10.20
C TRP A 65 0.49 -33.27 -10.48
N ASP A 66 1.05 -32.63 -9.44
CA ASP A 66 1.70 -31.33 -9.53
C ASP A 66 0.74 -30.23 -10.05
N SER A 67 -0.56 -30.38 -9.80
CA SER A 67 -1.60 -29.43 -10.23
C SER A 67 -2.10 -28.57 -9.07
N VAL A 68 -2.42 -27.31 -9.37
CA VAL A 68 -3.00 -26.35 -8.42
C VAL A 68 -4.52 -26.34 -8.48
N ALA A 69 -5.18 -25.91 -7.40
CA ALA A 69 -6.64 -25.86 -7.32
C ALA A 69 -7.28 -25.04 -8.46
N LEU A 70 -6.64 -23.92 -8.84
CA LEU A 70 -7.11 -23.02 -9.91
C LEU A 70 -7.26 -23.74 -11.25
N TYR A 71 -6.31 -24.61 -11.59
CA TYR A 71 -6.33 -25.39 -12.82
C TYR A 71 -7.61 -26.21 -12.95
N TYR A 72 -8.07 -26.86 -11.87
CA TYR A 72 -9.28 -27.67 -11.90
C TYR A 72 -10.55 -26.85 -12.07
N ALA A 73 -10.62 -25.68 -11.45
CA ALA A 73 -11.74 -24.76 -11.66
C ALA A 73 -11.78 -24.26 -13.11
N CYS A 74 -10.61 -24.00 -13.71
CA CYS A 74 -10.49 -23.59 -15.11
C CYS A 74 -10.90 -24.72 -16.07
N LEU A 75 -10.37 -25.92 -15.84
CA LEU A 75 -10.66 -27.13 -16.62
C LEU A 75 -12.14 -27.51 -16.61
N ALA A 76 -12.83 -27.29 -15.49
CA ALA A 76 -14.25 -27.58 -15.36
C ALA A 76 -15.15 -26.40 -15.78
N GLY A 77 -14.57 -25.24 -16.11
CA GLY A 77 -15.30 -24.04 -16.54
C GLY A 77 -16.06 -23.34 -15.40
N HIS A 78 -15.67 -23.56 -14.15
CA HIS A 78 -16.35 -23.01 -12.99
C HIS A 78 -15.86 -21.61 -12.66
N LEU A 79 -16.52 -20.61 -13.26
CA LEU A 79 -16.18 -19.20 -13.11
C LEU A 79 -16.07 -18.76 -11.64
N ASP A 80 -17.04 -19.12 -10.81
CA ASP A 80 -17.12 -18.64 -9.42
C ASP A 80 -16.06 -19.30 -8.53
N ALA A 81 -15.73 -20.58 -8.79
CA ALA A 81 -14.65 -21.27 -8.09
C ALA A 81 -13.27 -20.71 -8.51
N ALA A 82 -13.06 -20.50 -9.81
CA ALA A 82 -11.82 -19.90 -10.32
C ALA A 82 -11.62 -18.48 -9.79
N ARG A 83 -12.70 -17.69 -9.76
CA ARG A 83 -12.73 -16.35 -9.15
C ARG A 83 -12.33 -16.38 -7.69
N MET A 84 -12.97 -17.24 -6.88
CA MET A 84 -12.69 -17.35 -5.45
C MET A 84 -11.22 -17.73 -5.17
N LEU A 85 -10.64 -18.64 -5.96
CA LEU A 85 -9.24 -19.05 -5.82
C LEU A 85 -8.29 -17.89 -6.14
N LEU A 86 -8.52 -17.21 -7.26
CA LEU A 86 -7.72 -16.05 -7.67
C LEU A 86 -7.83 -14.90 -6.65
N GLU A 87 -9.03 -14.64 -6.14
CA GLU A 87 -9.27 -13.66 -5.05
C GLU A 87 -8.55 -14.03 -3.75
N SER A 88 -8.33 -15.33 -3.53
CA SER A 88 -7.64 -15.86 -2.35
C SER A 88 -6.13 -15.99 -2.55
N GLY A 89 -5.58 -15.43 -3.63
CA GLY A 89 -4.15 -15.39 -3.91
C GLY A 89 -3.60 -16.56 -4.74
N ALA A 90 -4.45 -17.26 -5.50
CA ALA A 90 -3.98 -18.23 -6.48
C ALA A 90 -3.15 -17.53 -7.57
N ILE A 91 -1.98 -18.10 -7.89
CA ILE A 91 -1.03 -17.51 -8.83
C ILE A 91 -1.47 -17.84 -10.27
N CYS A 92 -1.65 -16.80 -11.09
CA CYS A 92 -1.96 -16.90 -12.52
C CYS A 92 -1.19 -15.82 -13.27
N SER A 93 0.08 -16.08 -13.58
CA SER A 93 0.96 -15.15 -14.29
C SER A 93 1.43 -15.73 -15.62
N GLU A 94 1.48 -14.87 -16.64
CA GLU A 94 1.97 -15.22 -17.97
C GLU A 94 3.43 -15.73 -17.88
N HIS A 95 3.78 -16.73 -18.71
CA HIS A 95 5.10 -17.38 -18.74
C HIS A 95 5.46 -18.22 -17.52
N THR A 96 4.51 -18.46 -16.62
CA THR A 96 4.64 -19.54 -15.62
C THR A 96 3.93 -20.79 -16.10
N PHE A 97 4.51 -21.93 -15.78
CA PHE A 97 3.95 -23.24 -16.12
C PHE A 97 2.51 -23.43 -15.63
N ASP A 98 2.19 -22.89 -14.45
CA ASP A 98 0.87 -22.98 -13.85
C ASP A 98 -0.13 -21.99 -14.48
N GLY A 99 0.30 -20.75 -14.78
CA GLY A 99 -0.50 -19.75 -15.49
C GLY A 99 -0.88 -20.23 -16.89
N ASP A 100 0.11 -20.63 -17.69
CA ASP A 100 -0.11 -21.16 -19.03
C ASP A 100 -1.09 -22.34 -19.01
N ARG A 101 -0.95 -23.26 -18.06
CA ARG A 101 -1.87 -24.40 -17.90
C ARG A 101 -3.30 -23.98 -17.59
N CYS A 102 -3.51 -22.98 -16.73
CA CYS A 102 -4.86 -22.46 -16.45
C CYS A 102 -5.47 -21.82 -17.70
N HIS A 103 -4.66 -21.13 -18.51
CA HIS A 103 -5.08 -20.53 -19.78
C HIS A 103 -5.45 -21.58 -20.83
N TYR A 104 -4.61 -22.61 -20.99
CA TYR A 104 -4.87 -23.74 -21.87
C TYR A 104 -6.11 -24.53 -21.42
N ALA A 105 -6.29 -24.72 -20.12
CA ALA A 105 -7.39 -25.50 -19.56
C ALA A 105 -8.73 -24.74 -19.46
N ALA A 106 -8.76 -23.42 -19.65
CA ALA A 106 -9.98 -22.63 -19.50
C ALA A 106 -11.10 -23.13 -20.44
N LEU A 107 -12.06 -23.86 -19.87
CA LEU A 107 -13.12 -24.55 -20.62
C LEU A 107 -14.08 -23.60 -21.33
N ASN A 108 -14.25 -22.38 -20.80
CA ASN A 108 -15.11 -21.37 -21.40
C ASN A 108 -14.49 -19.98 -21.40
N LEU A 109 -15.05 -19.12 -22.26
CA LEU A 109 -14.56 -17.76 -22.46
C LEU A 109 -14.67 -16.89 -21.21
N LYS A 110 -15.63 -17.16 -20.31
CA LYS A 110 -15.77 -16.40 -19.06
C LYS A 110 -14.58 -16.62 -18.15
N VAL A 111 -14.14 -17.88 -17.98
CA VAL A 111 -12.91 -18.21 -17.24
C VAL A 111 -11.69 -17.63 -17.95
N ARG A 112 -11.57 -17.75 -19.27
CA ARG A 112 -10.43 -17.18 -20.02
C ARG A 112 -10.32 -15.67 -19.85
N LYS A 113 -11.46 -14.95 -19.91
CA LYS A 113 -11.52 -13.50 -19.66
C LYS A 113 -11.19 -13.17 -18.21
N LEU A 114 -11.66 -13.99 -17.25
CA LEU A 114 -11.30 -13.83 -15.84
C LEU A 114 -9.79 -13.95 -15.66
N LEU A 115 -9.16 -15.00 -16.17
CA LEU A 115 -7.72 -15.22 -16.00
C LEU A 115 -6.92 -14.07 -16.61
N LYS A 116 -7.20 -13.65 -17.85
CA LYS A 116 -6.56 -12.45 -18.46
C LYS A 116 -6.73 -11.19 -17.61
N ALA A 117 -7.90 -10.99 -16.99
CA ALA A 117 -8.15 -9.86 -16.10
C ALA A 117 -7.38 -9.97 -14.77
N PHE A 118 -6.99 -11.17 -14.34
CA PHE A 118 -6.14 -11.40 -13.17
C PHE A 118 -4.64 -11.39 -13.51
N GLU A 119 -4.24 -11.82 -14.71
CA GLU A 119 -2.86 -11.75 -15.23
C GLU A 119 -2.37 -10.32 -15.42
N ALA A 120 -3.26 -9.42 -15.83
CA ALA A 120 -2.91 -8.01 -15.97
C ALA A 120 -2.41 -7.42 -14.65
N ARG A 121 -2.67 -8.01 -13.48
CA ARG A 121 -2.43 -7.37 -12.17
C ARG A 121 -0.97 -7.37 -11.72
N PRO A 122 -0.43 -6.26 -11.19
CA PRO A 122 0.64 -6.35 -10.22
C PRO A 122 0.11 -7.04 -8.95
N PRO A 123 0.98 -7.64 -8.13
CA PRO A 123 0.57 -8.31 -6.90
C PRO A 123 -0.31 -7.39 -6.04
N PRO A 124 -1.24 -7.95 -5.23
CA PRO A 124 -2.05 -7.13 -4.32
C PRO A 124 -1.15 -6.18 -3.54
N LEU A 125 -1.62 -4.96 -3.28
CA LEU A 125 -0.82 -3.99 -2.53
C LEU A 125 -0.24 -4.69 -1.31
N GLY A 126 1.10 -4.73 -1.20
CA GLY A 126 1.75 -5.36 -0.06
C GLY A 126 1.25 -4.73 1.25
N PRO A 127 1.50 -5.31 2.43
CA PRO A 127 1.05 -4.69 3.68
C PRO A 127 1.51 -3.21 3.78
N LEU A 128 0.64 -2.31 4.22
CA LEU A 128 0.89 -0.88 4.43
C LEU A 128 2.18 -0.64 5.22
N GLN A 129 2.35 -1.40 6.30
CA GLN A 129 3.54 -1.37 7.15
C GLN A 129 4.82 -1.72 6.37
N ALA A 130 4.74 -2.68 5.44
CA ALA A 130 5.86 -3.07 4.60
C ALA A 130 6.18 -1.97 3.57
N ALA A 131 5.17 -1.45 2.88
CA ALA A 131 5.32 -0.37 1.90
C ALA A 131 5.94 0.90 2.50
N LEU A 132 5.46 1.33 3.66
CA LEU A 132 6.01 2.51 4.34
C LEU A 132 7.38 2.24 4.97
N ARG A 133 7.63 1.02 5.46
CA ARG A 133 8.99 0.62 5.88
C ARG A 133 9.98 0.74 4.73
N GLU A 134 9.65 0.21 3.55
CA GLU A 134 10.52 0.33 2.38
C GLU A 134 10.71 1.79 1.95
N THR A 135 9.68 2.63 2.10
CA THR A 135 9.82 4.08 1.87
C THR A 135 10.84 4.71 2.83
N PHE A 136 10.81 4.35 4.12
CA PHE A 136 11.78 4.82 5.11
C PHE A 136 13.20 4.30 4.84
N LEU A 137 13.35 3.04 4.44
CA LEU A 137 14.63 2.41 4.08
C LEU A 137 15.10 2.72 2.65
N GLY A 138 14.25 3.37 1.84
CA GLY A 138 14.61 3.98 0.57
C GLY A 138 15.60 5.14 0.75
N CYS A 139 15.51 5.83 1.88
CA CYS A 139 16.45 6.88 2.27
C CYS A 139 17.82 6.29 2.61
N ARG A 140 18.86 6.70 1.89
CA ARG A 140 20.22 6.13 2.00
C ARG A 140 20.77 6.19 3.42
N ALA A 141 20.60 7.31 4.13
CA ALA A 141 21.13 7.42 5.49
C ALA A 141 20.44 6.45 6.46
N ASN A 142 19.13 6.27 6.29
CA ASN A 142 18.35 5.37 7.13
C ASN A 142 18.77 3.90 6.91
N ARG A 143 18.98 3.50 5.66
CA ARG A 143 19.41 2.14 5.30
C ARG A 143 20.78 1.77 5.86
N LEU A 144 21.76 2.65 5.67
CA LEU A 144 23.15 2.42 6.09
C LEU A 144 23.26 2.13 7.59
N TYR A 145 22.43 2.76 8.41
CA TYR A 145 22.43 2.49 9.85
C TYR A 145 21.97 1.05 10.16
N LEU A 146 20.93 0.55 9.48
CA LEU A 146 20.42 -0.80 9.73
C LEU A 146 21.43 -1.87 9.31
N GLU A 147 22.06 -1.69 8.14
CA GLU A 147 23.13 -2.57 7.62
C GLU A 147 24.34 -2.64 8.55
N GLN A 148 24.76 -1.52 9.13
CA GLN A 148 25.87 -1.46 10.10
C GLN A 148 25.52 -2.11 11.44
N SER A 149 24.24 -2.23 11.78
CA SER A 149 23.76 -2.78 13.07
C SER A 149 23.60 -4.31 13.09
N GLY A 150 23.98 -5.03 12.03
CA GLY A 150 24.04 -6.50 12.01
C GLY A 150 22.69 -7.24 11.95
N SER A 151 21.59 -6.57 11.57
CA SER A 151 20.30 -7.25 11.35
C SER A 151 20.34 -7.99 10.00
N PRO A 152 20.15 -9.32 9.93
CA PRO A 152 20.22 -10.05 8.67
C PRO A 152 19.07 -9.63 7.75
N THR A 153 19.40 -8.98 6.63
CA THR A 153 18.48 -8.76 5.52
C THR A 153 18.27 -10.07 4.75
N ASN A 154 17.56 -11.03 5.34
CA ASN A 154 17.10 -12.21 4.60
C ASN A 154 15.86 -11.84 3.79
N CYS A 155 16.09 -11.22 2.63
CA CYS A 155 15.14 -11.19 1.53
C CYS A 155 15.71 -12.05 0.39
N PRO A 156 15.26 -13.30 0.18
CA PRO A 156 15.64 -14.05 -1.00
C PRO A 156 14.87 -13.48 -2.19
N GLY A 157 15.57 -12.81 -3.12
CA GLY A 157 15.01 -12.48 -4.44
C GLY A 157 15.27 -11.09 -5.01
N SER A 158 16.03 -10.21 -4.35
CA SER A 158 16.37 -8.92 -4.96
C SER A 158 17.81 -8.89 -5.46
N SER A 159 17.96 -9.20 -6.75
CA SER A 159 19.13 -8.80 -7.53
C SER A 159 19.10 -7.29 -7.68
N PHE A 160 19.66 -6.57 -6.71
CA PHE A 160 19.77 -5.11 -6.76
C PHE A 160 20.86 -4.71 -7.75
N ASN A 161 20.48 -4.53 -9.02
CA ASN A 161 21.27 -3.73 -9.94
C ASN A 161 21.14 -2.25 -9.54
N ASP A 162 22.30 -1.67 -9.26
CA ASP A 162 22.55 -0.28 -8.96
C ASP A 162 22.19 0.63 -10.17
N ALA A 163 21.85 1.88 -9.87
CA ALA A 163 21.62 3.01 -10.79
C ALA A 163 20.35 3.00 -11.68
N SER A 164 19.18 3.39 -11.12
CA SER A 164 18.13 4.15 -11.87
C SER A 164 16.86 4.50 -11.06
N ASN A 165 16.63 3.94 -9.85
CA ASN A 165 15.43 4.33 -9.09
C ASN A 165 15.64 5.67 -8.39
N SER A 166 15.42 6.77 -9.12
CA SER A 166 15.20 8.09 -8.55
C SER A 166 14.09 7.98 -7.51
N TYR A 167 14.43 8.12 -6.22
CA TYR A 167 13.46 8.10 -5.13
C TYR A 167 12.67 9.42 -5.21
N ASN A 168 11.61 9.42 -6.00
CA ASN A 168 10.90 10.64 -6.40
C ASN A 168 10.06 11.29 -5.29
N PHE A 169 10.10 10.78 -4.06
CA PHE A 169 9.43 11.38 -2.89
C PHE A 169 10.43 11.59 -1.78
N LEU A 170 11.00 12.79 -1.77
CA LEU A 170 12.05 13.17 -0.83
C LEU A 170 11.48 13.37 0.58
N PRO A 171 12.24 13.00 1.62
CA PRO A 171 11.90 13.33 3.00
C PRO A 171 11.74 14.85 3.16
N ASP A 172 10.65 15.29 3.78
CA ASP A 172 10.34 16.72 4.02
C ASP A 172 10.91 17.24 5.36
N VAL A 173 11.58 16.37 6.12
CA VAL A 173 12.32 16.69 7.33
C VAL A 173 13.49 15.73 7.57
N VAL A 174 14.61 16.27 8.03
CA VAL A 174 15.81 15.51 8.45
C VAL A 174 16.19 15.88 9.88
N PHE A 175 16.36 14.89 10.74
CA PHE A 175 16.85 15.07 12.11
C PHE A 175 18.33 14.74 12.20
N PHE A 176 19.14 15.65 12.70
CA PHE A 176 20.55 15.38 12.98
C PHE A 176 20.74 15.13 14.48
N VAL A 177 21.15 13.91 14.81
CA VAL A 177 21.49 13.48 16.18
C VAL A 177 22.91 12.95 16.18
N GLN A 178 23.78 13.49 17.04
CA GLN A 178 25.20 13.11 17.09
C GLN A 178 25.90 13.20 15.71
N GLY A 179 25.51 14.18 14.89
CA GLY A 179 26.04 14.37 13.54
C GLY A 179 25.51 13.40 12.47
N LYS A 180 24.68 12.42 12.85
CA LYS A 180 24.06 11.45 11.93
C LYS A 180 22.64 11.87 11.55
N PRO A 181 22.27 11.82 10.26
CA PRO A 181 20.92 12.19 9.80
C PRO A 181 19.92 11.04 9.94
N ILE A 182 18.67 11.38 10.23
CA ILE A 182 17.49 10.50 10.15
C ILE A 182 16.45 11.21 9.26
N GLU A 183 16.17 10.62 8.11
CA GLU A 183 15.31 11.18 7.07
C GLU A 183 13.86 10.71 7.28
N ALA A 184 12.87 11.63 7.22
CA ALA A 184 11.47 11.29 7.50
C ALA A 184 10.46 12.25 6.82
N HIS A 185 9.19 11.91 6.95
CA HIS A 185 8.01 12.61 6.43
C HIS A 185 7.15 13.12 7.58
N ARG A 186 6.87 14.44 7.61
CA ARG A 186 6.08 15.10 8.65
C ARG A 186 4.73 14.47 8.84
N ILE A 187 4.08 14.04 7.75
CA ILE A 187 2.75 13.47 7.81
C ILE A 187 2.71 12.19 8.65
N ILE A 188 3.68 11.29 8.46
CA ILE A 188 3.77 10.03 9.21
C ILE A 188 4.10 10.33 10.68
N LEU A 189 5.08 11.21 10.93
CA LEU A 189 5.44 11.59 12.30
C LEU A 189 4.29 12.28 13.05
N SER A 190 3.54 13.15 12.37
CA SER A 190 2.39 13.88 12.94
C SER A 190 1.20 12.95 13.20
N ALA A 191 0.98 11.95 12.34
CA ALA A 191 -0.05 10.94 12.53
C ALA A 191 0.21 10.06 13.77
N ARG A 192 1.50 9.74 14.00
CA ARG A 192 1.93 8.82 15.07
C ARG A 192 2.26 9.52 16.39
N SER A 193 2.42 10.85 16.39
CA SER A 193 2.80 11.61 17.59
C SER A 193 2.28 13.05 17.60
N THR A 194 1.53 13.38 18.66
CA THR A 194 1.06 14.75 18.94
C THR A 194 2.19 15.72 19.31
N PHE A 195 3.35 15.20 19.72
CA PHE A 195 4.54 16.01 19.95
C PHE A 195 5.12 16.50 18.63
N PHE A 196 5.35 15.59 17.68
CA PHE A 196 5.88 15.94 16.35
C PHE A 196 4.91 16.88 15.62
N LYS A 197 3.61 16.56 15.63
CA LYS A 197 2.57 17.44 15.06
C LYS A 197 2.70 18.88 15.57
N ARG A 198 2.65 19.08 16.89
CA ARG A 198 2.77 20.41 17.50
C ARG A 198 4.08 21.11 17.18
N LYS A 199 5.20 20.38 17.18
CA LYS A 199 6.51 20.95 16.87
C LYS A 199 6.58 21.43 15.42
N PHE A 200 5.98 20.72 14.47
CA PHE A 200 5.92 21.16 13.07
C PHE A 200 4.99 22.36 12.86
N GLU A 201 4.00 22.55 13.74
CA GLU A 201 3.13 23.74 13.75
C GLU A 201 3.81 24.95 14.41
N THR A 202 4.80 24.72 15.29
CA THR A 202 5.49 25.76 16.07
C THR A 202 6.98 25.87 15.71
N ASP A 203 7.86 25.31 16.54
CA ASP A 203 9.31 25.54 16.53
C ASP A 203 9.99 25.08 15.23
N TRP A 204 9.45 24.04 14.58
CA TRP A 204 9.97 23.40 13.38
C TRP A 204 9.14 23.72 12.13
N LYS A 205 8.27 24.72 12.20
CA LYS A 205 7.47 25.18 11.06
C LYS A 205 8.39 25.65 9.93
N GLY A 206 8.18 25.08 8.73
CA GLY A 206 8.97 25.37 7.54
C GLY A 206 10.44 24.89 7.55
N ARG A 207 10.91 24.26 8.63
CA ARG A 207 12.32 23.84 8.75
C ARG A 207 12.55 22.44 8.20
N ARG A 208 13.27 22.30 7.09
CA ARG A 208 13.67 20.99 6.55
C ARG A 208 14.67 20.24 7.43
N GLU A 209 15.49 20.95 8.19
CA GLU A 209 16.48 20.34 9.09
C GLU A 209 16.23 20.70 10.54
N VAL A 210 16.32 19.70 11.41
CA VAL A 210 16.22 19.84 12.87
C VAL A 210 17.47 19.21 13.49
N ARG A 211 18.32 20.05 14.10
CA ARG A 211 19.58 19.62 14.69
C ARG A 211 19.47 19.58 16.21
N PHE A 212 19.78 18.43 16.82
CA PHE A 212 19.77 18.29 18.27
C PHE A 212 21.17 18.47 18.83
N SER A 213 21.39 19.62 19.49
CA SER A 213 22.61 19.91 20.23
C SER A 213 22.49 19.40 21.67
N ARG A 214 22.93 18.15 21.93
CA ARG A 214 23.21 17.56 23.27
C ARG A 214 23.67 16.10 23.16
N GLU A 215 24.60 15.71 24.03
CA GLU A 215 25.08 14.33 24.25
C GLU A 215 24.00 13.35 24.79
N LYS A 216 22.82 13.85 25.19
CA LYS A 216 21.82 13.08 25.94
C LYS A 216 20.73 12.40 25.09
N LEU A 217 20.72 12.59 23.78
CA LEU A 217 19.75 11.95 22.89
C LEU A 217 20.43 10.79 22.17
N SER A 218 20.04 9.56 22.51
CA SER A 218 20.51 8.36 21.83
C SER A 218 20.00 8.35 20.38
N TYR A 219 20.94 8.29 19.44
CA TYR A 219 20.64 8.11 18.03
C TYR A 219 19.87 6.79 17.78
N PRO A 220 20.32 5.62 18.31
CA PRO A 220 19.58 4.35 18.18
C PRO A 220 18.13 4.44 18.64
N ALA A 221 17.88 5.11 19.77
CA ALA A 221 16.54 5.23 20.33
C ALA A 221 15.63 6.14 19.47
N LEU A 222 16.13 7.29 18.99
CA LEU A 222 15.34 8.14 18.08
C LEU A 222 15.10 7.47 16.72
N TYR A 223 16.11 6.81 16.17
CA TYR A 223 15.98 6.05 14.93
C TYR A 223 14.91 4.97 15.08
N SER A 224 14.95 4.18 16.15
CA SER A 224 14.05 3.05 16.37
C SER A 224 12.59 3.50 16.53
N ILE A 225 12.31 4.61 17.22
CA ILE A 225 10.94 5.14 17.33
C ILE A 225 10.44 5.70 15.99
N ILE A 226 11.28 6.39 15.22
CA ILE A 226 10.90 6.90 13.90
C ILE A 226 10.67 5.72 12.94
N HIS A 227 11.55 4.73 12.90
CA HIS A 227 11.35 3.53 12.10
C HIS A 227 10.08 2.77 12.51
N PHE A 228 9.78 2.67 13.81
CA PHE A 228 8.52 2.11 14.30
C PHE A 228 7.29 2.86 13.78
N PHE A 229 7.35 4.18 13.63
CA PHE A 229 6.25 4.97 13.06
C PHE A 229 5.91 4.61 11.61
N TYR A 230 6.83 4.01 10.84
CA TYR A 230 6.58 3.57 9.45
C TYR A 230 6.17 2.11 9.36
N SER A 231 6.60 1.28 10.31
CA SER A 231 6.58 -0.18 10.14
C SER A 231 5.72 -0.92 11.16
N ASP A 232 5.27 -0.25 12.22
CA ASP A 232 4.71 -0.89 13.41
C ASP A 232 5.61 -2.00 13.98
N ARG A 233 6.89 -2.04 13.62
CA ARG A 233 7.87 -3.00 14.13
C ARG A 233 9.01 -2.24 14.78
N LEU A 234 9.08 -2.33 16.10
CA LEU A 234 10.15 -1.76 16.88
C LEU A 234 11.21 -2.83 17.10
N GLU A 235 12.47 -2.50 16.81
CA GLU A 235 13.62 -3.33 17.10
C GLU A 235 14.70 -2.43 17.69
N ILE A 236 15.18 -2.76 18.89
CA ILE A 236 16.16 -1.94 19.61
C ILE A 236 17.07 -2.83 20.46
N ALA A 237 18.32 -2.42 20.64
CA ALA A 237 19.22 -3.07 21.61
C ALA A 237 18.68 -2.90 23.03
N VAL A 238 18.86 -3.91 23.88
CA VAL A 238 18.41 -3.86 25.29
C VAL A 238 19.03 -2.66 26.02
N ASP A 239 20.29 -2.36 25.75
CA ASP A 239 21.02 -1.23 26.37
C ASP A 239 20.40 0.14 26.04
N ASP A 240 19.74 0.28 24.89
CA ASP A 240 19.10 1.53 24.44
C ASP A 240 17.61 1.63 24.86
N MET A 241 17.05 0.62 25.54
CA MET A 241 15.63 0.60 25.89
C MET A 241 15.24 1.71 26.88
N GLU A 242 16.11 2.02 27.85
CA GLU A 242 15.84 3.11 28.81
C GLU A 242 15.76 4.47 28.10
N ASP A 243 16.62 4.68 27.12
CA ASP A 243 16.65 5.88 26.28
C ASP A 243 15.38 5.98 25.44
N LEU A 244 14.95 4.86 24.85
CA LEU A 244 13.72 4.79 24.08
C LEU A 244 12.48 5.08 24.93
N VAL A 245 12.39 4.58 26.16
CA VAL A 245 11.29 4.90 27.09
C VAL A 245 11.23 6.41 27.35
N ARG A 246 12.39 7.05 27.58
CA ARG A 246 12.46 8.51 27.77
C ARG A 246 12.01 9.26 26.53
N ILE A 247 12.39 8.81 25.33
CA ILE A 247 11.96 9.42 24.06
C ILE A 247 10.45 9.23 23.85
N CYS A 248 9.91 8.03 24.09
CA CYS A 248 8.46 7.76 23.98
C CYS A 248 7.63 8.72 24.85
N LYS A 249 8.10 8.99 26.06
CA LYS A 249 7.47 9.95 26.98
C LYS A 249 7.45 11.38 26.41
N VAL A 250 8.57 11.82 25.80
CA VAL A 250 8.66 13.14 25.15
C VAL A 250 7.77 13.19 23.91
N CYS A 251 7.81 12.15 23.08
CA CYS A 251 7.03 12.01 21.86
C CYS A 251 5.55 11.73 22.11
N LYS A 252 5.10 11.60 23.37
CA LYS A 252 3.70 11.34 23.75
C LYS A 252 3.15 10.04 23.17
N CYS A 253 3.96 8.98 23.18
CA CYS A 253 3.59 7.63 22.74
C CYS A 253 3.27 6.74 23.95
N GLU A 254 2.16 7.02 24.65
CA GLU A 254 1.85 6.42 25.96
C GLU A 254 1.59 4.91 25.92
N GLY A 255 0.95 4.40 24.85
CA GLY A 255 0.75 2.96 24.65
C GLY A 255 2.07 2.20 24.54
N LEU A 256 2.97 2.68 23.67
CA LEU A 256 4.29 2.11 23.49
C LEU A 256 5.16 2.24 24.75
N GLN A 257 5.14 3.41 25.40
CA GLN A 257 5.86 3.65 26.65
C GLN A 257 5.50 2.62 27.72
N ARG A 258 4.21 2.34 27.94
CA ARG A 258 3.75 1.36 28.94
C ARG A 258 4.23 -0.06 28.66
N VAL A 259 4.28 -0.47 27.39
CA VAL A 259 4.79 -1.80 27.01
C VAL A 259 6.29 -1.89 27.28
N LEU A 260 7.05 -0.87 26.90
CA LEU A 260 8.49 -0.82 27.12
C LEU A 260 8.87 -0.77 28.60
N GLU A 261 8.13 0.01 29.43
CA GLU A 261 8.35 0.07 30.88
C GLU A 261 8.13 -1.29 31.55
N LYS A 262 7.07 -2.02 31.15
CA LYS A 262 6.82 -3.38 31.64
C LYS A 262 7.94 -4.34 31.26
N GLU A 263 8.40 -4.29 30.02
CA GLU A 263 9.49 -5.14 29.56
C GLU A 263 10.80 -4.84 30.29
N LEU A 264 11.11 -3.56 30.52
CA LEU A 264 12.31 -3.16 31.26
C LEU A 264 12.30 -3.69 32.70
N ILE A 265 11.12 -3.69 33.36
CA ILE A 265 10.97 -4.29 34.69
C ILE A 265 11.19 -5.80 34.64
N HIS A 266 10.65 -6.49 33.64
CA HIS A 266 10.85 -7.92 33.46
C HIS A 266 12.32 -8.28 33.23
N GLN A 267 13.03 -7.52 32.39
CA GLN A 267 14.45 -7.72 32.13
C GLN A 267 15.29 -7.54 33.40
N LYS A 268 15.06 -6.47 34.16
CA LYS A 268 15.74 -6.24 35.46
C LYS A 268 15.50 -7.37 36.46
N TYR A 269 14.28 -7.90 36.52
CA TYR A 269 13.97 -9.04 37.38
C TYR A 269 14.63 -10.34 36.92
N ALA A 270 14.68 -10.58 35.61
CA ALA A 270 15.35 -11.75 35.03
C ALA A 270 16.87 -11.73 35.31
N GLU A 271 17.52 -10.57 35.15
CA GLU A 271 18.94 -10.37 35.47
C GLU A 271 19.22 -10.63 36.95
N TYR A 272 18.44 -10.01 37.85
CA TYR A 272 18.55 -10.21 39.30
C TYR A 272 18.49 -11.69 39.71
N LYS A 273 17.64 -12.48 39.04
CA LYS A 273 17.47 -13.91 39.34
C LYS A 273 18.57 -14.79 38.75
N SER A 274 19.24 -14.35 37.68
CA SER A 274 20.20 -15.16 36.93
C SER A 274 21.59 -15.28 37.58
N LEU A 275 21.95 -14.40 38.53
CA LEU A 275 23.25 -14.37 39.22
C LEU A 275 24.50 -14.39 38.29
N GLN A 276 24.33 -14.11 37.00
CA GLN A 276 25.40 -14.04 36.00
C GLN A 276 25.43 -12.63 35.39
N ASP A 277 26.64 -12.08 35.20
CA ASP A 277 26.85 -10.94 34.31
C ASP A 277 26.67 -11.42 32.87
N ILE A 278 25.44 -11.37 32.38
CA ILE A 278 25.12 -11.70 31.00
C ILE A 278 25.43 -10.48 30.14
N ASP A 279 26.34 -10.61 29.18
CA ASP A 279 26.59 -9.57 28.18
C ASP A 279 25.32 -9.29 27.36
N ASN A 280 24.73 -8.12 27.58
CA ASN A 280 23.52 -7.67 26.90
C ASN A 280 23.79 -6.99 25.55
N SER A 281 25.06 -6.78 25.18
CA SER A 281 25.45 -6.02 23.98
C SER A 281 24.88 -6.59 22.67
N GLN A 282 24.55 -7.89 22.65
CA GLN A 282 23.96 -8.58 21.50
C GLN A 282 22.44 -8.80 21.61
N LYS A 283 21.81 -8.49 22.76
CA LYS A 283 20.38 -8.73 22.96
C LYS A 283 19.57 -7.61 22.33
N ARG A 284 18.55 -7.99 21.55
CA ARG A 284 17.61 -7.06 20.92
C ARG A 284 16.19 -7.35 21.38
N PHE A 285 15.47 -6.29 21.74
CA PHE A 285 14.05 -6.33 21.97
C PHE A 285 13.30 -6.08 20.65
N ILE A 286 12.32 -6.92 20.35
CA ILE A 286 11.47 -6.81 19.17
C ILE A 286 10.01 -6.74 19.62
N LEU A 287 9.31 -5.69 19.18
CA LEU A 287 7.88 -5.52 19.39
C LEU A 287 7.17 -5.37 18.05
N GLN A 288 6.12 -6.18 17.85
CA GLN A 288 5.19 -6.02 16.74
C GLN A 288 4.01 -5.15 17.17
N GLY A 289 3.51 -4.31 16.28
CA GLY A 289 2.42 -3.36 16.55
C GLY A 289 1.09 -4.04 16.89
N LEU A 290 0.91 -5.32 16.54
CA LEU A 290 -0.23 -6.12 16.98
C LEU A 290 -0.31 -6.24 18.52
N SER A 291 0.82 -6.11 19.22
CA SER A 291 0.88 -6.08 20.68
C SER A 291 0.40 -4.75 21.28
N LEU A 292 0.12 -3.73 20.46
CA LEU A 292 -0.43 -2.44 20.87
C LEU A 292 -1.94 -2.37 20.64
N PRO A 293 -2.66 -1.50 21.39
CA PRO A 293 -4.05 -1.18 21.12
C PRO A 293 -4.26 -0.71 19.67
N GLU A 294 -5.41 -1.04 19.07
CA GLU A 294 -5.70 -0.75 17.65
C GLU A 294 -5.49 0.73 17.29
N GLN A 295 -5.92 1.65 18.17
CA GLN A 295 -5.78 3.10 17.96
C GLN A 295 -4.33 3.60 17.88
N ASP A 296 -3.40 2.84 18.47
CA ASP A 296 -1.97 3.13 18.52
C ASP A 296 -1.21 2.48 17.34
N ARG A 297 -1.89 1.75 16.45
CA ARG A 297 -1.30 1.13 15.25
C ARG A 297 -1.27 2.09 14.07
N LEU A 298 -0.38 1.84 13.12
CA LEU A 298 -0.16 2.65 11.93
C LEU A 298 -1.44 2.84 11.09
N PRO A 299 -2.21 1.78 10.74
CA PRO A 299 -3.47 1.93 10.00
C PRO A 299 -4.45 2.92 10.65
N ALA A 300 -4.68 2.78 11.95
CA ALA A 300 -5.60 3.66 12.68
C ALA A 300 -5.10 5.11 12.75
N ALA A 301 -3.78 5.31 12.81
CA ALA A 301 -3.18 6.63 12.79
C ALA A 301 -3.33 7.34 11.43
N LEU A 302 -3.07 6.62 10.33
CA LEU A 302 -3.25 7.16 8.98
C LEU A 302 -4.73 7.35 8.63
N TYR A 303 -5.62 6.49 9.11
CA TYR A 303 -7.07 6.68 8.96
C TYR A 303 -7.53 8.03 9.53
N ARG A 304 -7.04 8.44 10.72
CA ARG A 304 -7.39 9.74 11.31
C ARG A 304 -6.96 10.92 10.43
N ILE A 305 -5.79 10.82 9.81
CA ILE A 305 -5.31 11.82 8.86
C ILE A 305 -6.18 11.84 7.60
N LEU A 306 -6.51 10.67 7.05
CA LEU A 306 -7.40 10.55 5.90
C LEU A 306 -8.76 11.19 6.19
N GLN A 307 -9.37 10.91 7.34
CA GLN A 307 -10.66 11.50 7.73
C GLN A 307 -10.62 13.03 7.77
N ASN A 308 -9.53 13.63 8.28
CA ASN A 308 -9.35 15.08 8.25
C ASN A 308 -9.26 15.61 6.80
N SER A 309 -8.57 14.88 5.93
CA SER A 309 -8.40 15.24 4.52
C SER A 309 -9.72 15.15 3.74
N LEU A 310 -10.48 14.08 3.95
CA LEU A 310 -11.81 13.87 3.35
C LEU A 310 -12.82 14.92 3.82
N ALA A 311 -12.82 15.26 5.11
CA ALA A 311 -13.72 16.28 5.65
C ALA A 311 -13.46 17.67 5.05
N LYS A 312 -12.21 17.98 4.67
CA LYS A 312 -11.87 19.24 3.97
C LYS A 312 -12.23 19.17 2.49
N SER A 313 -11.99 18.03 1.86
CA SER A 313 -12.36 17.73 0.49
C SER A 313 -13.87 17.96 0.24
N SER A 314 -14.74 17.54 1.15
CA SER A 314 -16.20 17.76 1.05
C SER A 314 -16.65 19.22 1.23
N LYS A 315 -15.86 20.07 1.91
CA LYS A 315 -16.19 21.50 2.07
C LYS A 315 -15.89 22.30 0.80
N GLU A 316 -14.92 21.86 0.01
CA GLU A 316 -14.52 22.51 -1.24
C GLU A 316 -15.58 22.30 -2.34
N GLU A 317 -16.26 21.14 -2.38
CA GLU A 317 -17.37 20.84 -3.30
C GLU A 317 -18.58 21.79 -3.15
N VAL A 318 -18.82 22.30 -1.94
CA VAL A 318 -19.94 23.23 -1.68
C VAL A 318 -19.66 24.63 -2.23
N LEU A 319 -18.38 25.04 -2.30
CA LEU A 319 -17.99 26.38 -2.76
C LEU A 319 -18.07 26.51 -4.29
N GLU A 320 -17.74 25.45 -5.03
CA GLU A 320 -17.89 25.39 -6.49
C GLU A 320 -19.38 25.46 -6.89
N ASN A 321 -20.26 24.75 -6.20
CA ASN A 321 -21.71 24.79 -6.45
C ASN A 321 -22.36 26.16 -6.12
N ALA A 322 -21.71 26.99 -5.31
CA ALA A 322 -22.20 28.33 -4.98
C ALA A 322 -21.74 29.41 -6.00
N THR A 323 -20.79 29.10 -6.89
CA THR A 323 -20.16 30.07 -7.80
C THR A 323 -20.36 29.73 -9.29
N ASP A 324 -21.51 29.13 -9.61
CA ASP A 324 -21.92 28.68 -10.95
C ASP A 324 -22.20 29.82 -11.97
N GLY A 325 -21.55 30.98 -11.81
CA GLY A 325 -21.72 32.17 -12.65
C GLY A 325 -20.44 32.70 -13.32
N LEU A 326 -19.24 32.17 -13.03
CA LEU A 326 -17.97 32.71 -13.57
C LEU A 326 -16.96 31.61 -13.94
N VAL A 327 -17.39 30.61 -14.71
CA VAL A 327 -16.50 29.63 -15.32
C VAL A 327 -15.75 30.25 -16.51
N SER A 328 -14.64 30.93 -16.24
CA SER A 328 -13.57 31.19 -17.24
C SER A 328 -12.19 31.51 -16.64
N SER A 329 -11.91 31.09 -15.40
CA SER A 329 -10.58 31.29 -14.79
C SER A 329 -10.11 30.04 -14.05
N ILE A 330 -9.78 29.01 -14.84
CA ILE A 330 -9.15 27.74 -14.40
C ILE A 330 -7.73 27.96 -13.81
N GLY A 331 -7.25 29.21 -13.71
CA GLY A 331 -5.88 29.53 -13.32
C GLY A 331 -5.60 29.88 -11.85
N ASN A 332 -6.59 30.15 -11.00
CA ASN A 332 -6.31 30.72 -9.67
C ASN A 332 -7.21 30.17 -8.55
N ILE A 333 -7.19 28.85 -8.33
CA ILE A 333 -7.58 28.34 -7.00
C ILE A 333 -6.39 28.60 -6.07
N SER A 334 -6.44 29.72 -5.36
CA SER A 334 -5.54 30.03 -4.24
C SER A 334 -5.83 29.07 -3.09
N MET A 335 -5.29 27.85 -3.19
CA MET A 335 -5.37 26.83 -2.14
C MET A 335 -4.54 27.29 -0.95
N SER A 336 -5.12 27.29 0.26
CA SER A 336 -4.32 27.55 1.45
C SER A 336 -3.32 26.39 1.63
N CYS A 337 -2.05 26.71 1.37
CA CYS A 337 -0.94 25.82 1.61
C CYS A 337 -0.89 25.49 3.11
N TYR A 338 -1.02 24.21 3.45
CA TYR A 338 -0.94 23.66 4.81
C TYR A 338 -2.11 24.00 5.75
N GLY A 339 -3.26 23.36 5.51
CA GLY A 339 -4.17 23.09 6.62
C GLY A 339 -3.63 22.01 7.57
N ASP A 340 -4.25 21.81 8.74
CA ASP A 340 -3.95 20.75 9.73
C ASP A 340 -3.87 19.31 9.19
N ASP A 341 -4.23 19.10 7.92
CA ASP A 341 -4.25 17.83 7.21
C ASP A 341 -2.90 17.50 6.55
N LEU A 342 -1.98 18.45 6.35
CA LEU A 342 -0.67 18.24 5.71
C LEU A 342 -0.72 17.64 4.29
N ALA A 343 -1.86 17.72 3.61
CA ALA A 343 -2.01 17.28 2.23
C ALA A 343 -1.05 18.03 1.30
N ASP A 344 -0.36 17.30 0.43
CA ASP A 344 0.67 17.77 -0.51
C ASP A 344 0.30 17.44 -1.97
N VAL A 345 -0.88 16.87 -2.22
CA VAL A 345 -1.45 16.66 -3.56
C VAL A 345 -2.98 16.69 -3.53
N CYS A 346 -3.59 17.19 -4.59
CA CYS A 346 -5.04 17.13 -4.84
C CYS A 346 -5.34 16.25 -6.05
N ILE A 347 -6.34 15.38 -5.96
CA ILE A 347 -6.78 14.48 -7.03
C ILE A 347 -8.26 14.72 -7.29
N ARG A 348 -8.62 15.17 -8.49
CA ARG A 348 -10.01 15.33 -8.92
C ARG A 348 -10.52 14.05 -9.57
N VAL A 349 -11.63 13.54 -9.06
CA VAL A 349 -12.35 12.38 -9.62
C VAL A 349 -13.78 12.84 -9.88
N GLY A 350 -14.15 12.94 -11.15
CA GLY A 350 -15.41 13.54 -11.56
C GLY A 350 -15.54 14.98 -11.04
N LYS A 351 -16.51 15.21 -10.14
CA LYS A 351 -16.80 16.53 -9.54
C LYS A 351 -16.15 16.75 -8.17
N ARG A 352 -15.53 15.73 -7.59
CA ARG A 352 -14.98 15.81 -6.23
C ARG A 352 -13.46 15.96 -6.29
N ILE A 353 -12.92 16.82 -5.43
CA ILE A 353 -11.48 16.99 -5.24
C ILE A 353 -11.09 16.28 -3.94
N PHE A 354 -10.12 15.37 -4.01
CA PHE A 354 -9.56 14.64 -2.90
C PHE A 354 -8.19 15.20 -2.52
N ARG A 355 -8.07 15.71 -1.30
CA ARG A 355 -6.78 16.08 -0.72
C ARG A 355 -6.06 14.82 -0.22
N CYS A 356 -4.81 14.63 -0.58
CA CYS A 356 -4.06 13.39 -0.35
C CYS A 356 -2.59 13.66 0.00
N HIS A 357 -1.86 12.57 0.30
CA HIS A 357 -0.46 12.58 0.68
C HIS A 357 0.37 11.76 -0.31
N GLN A 358 1.30 12.39 -1.01
CA GLN A 358 2.13 11.80 -2.06
C GLN A 358 2.90 10.61 -1.53
N VAL A 359 3.54 10.73 -0.36
CA VAL A 359 4.31 9.63 0.24
C VAL A 359 3.46 8.37 0.46
N ILE A 360 2.20 8.53 0.87
CA ILE A 360 1.31 7.38 1.10
C ILE A 360 0.91 6.80 -0.25
N LEU A 361 0.37 7.61 -1.17
CA LEU A 361 -0.06 7.12 -2.48
C LEU A 361 1.07 6.45 -3.27
N ALA A 362 2.26 7.06 -3.30
CA ALA A 362 3.42 6.54 -3.99
C ALA A 362 4.00 5.28 -3.33
N SER A 363 3.97 5.18 -2.00
CA SER A 363 4.38 3.94 -1.32
C SER A 363 3.43 2.78 -1.60
N ARG A 364 2.16 3.08 -1.85
CA ARG A 364 1.09 2.08 -2.02
C ARG A 364 0.76 1.80 -3.49
N SER A 365 1.25 2.58 -4.44
CA SER A 365 0.88 2.43 -5.85
C SER A 365 2.00 2.91 -6.76
N GLU A 366 2.55 1.99 -7.56
CA GLU A 366 3.53 2.32 -8.60
C GLU A 366 2.96 3.29 -9.64
N TYR A 367 1.64 3.27 -9.87
CA TYR A 367 0.99 4.26 -10.73
C TYR A 367 1.05 5.67 -10.16
N PHE A 368 0.62 5.87 -8.91
CA PHE A 368 0.72 7.19 -8.30
C PHE A 368 2.18 7.61 -8.19
N LYS A 369 3.08 6.70 -7.83
CA LYS A 369 4.52 6.96 -7.78
C LYS A 369 5.06 7.46 -9.13
N ALA A 370 4.76 6.78 -10.23
CA ALA A 370 5.20 7.18 -11.56
C ALA A 370 4.50 8.46 -12.06
N ARG A 371 3.19 8.59 -11.87
CA ARG A 371 2.40 9.76 -12.29
C ARG A 371 2.82 11.03 -11.56
N LEU A 372 3.04 10.94 -10.24
CA LEU A 372 3.53 12.04 -9.42
C LEU A 372 5.00 12.39 -9.74
N SER A 373 5.84 11.40 -10.07
CA SER A 373 7.23 11.69 -10.47
C SER A 373 7.35 12.47 -11.77
N ARG A 374 6.49 12.18 -12.75
CA ARG A 374 6.44 12.98 -13.98
C ARG A 374 6.08 14.43 -13.68
N MET A 375 5.20 14.68 -12.70
CA MET A 375 4.83 16.04 -12.32
C MET A 375 5.99 16.83 -11.69
N THR A 376 6.85 16.19 -10.89
CA THR A 376 8.00 16.86 -10.29
C THR A 376 9.01 17.30 -11.36
N ASP A 377 9.23 16.49 -12.39
CA ASP A 377 10.11 16.82 -13.52
C ASP A 377 9.59 18.04 -14.33
N PHE A 378 8.26 18.17 -14.48
CA PHE A 378 7.64 19.32 -15.14
C PHE A 378 7.70 20.61 -14.31
N LEU A 379 7.76 20.52 -12.98
CA LEU A 379 7.85 21.68 -12.08
C LEU A 379 9.30 22.18 -11.92
N GLU A 380 10.30 21.30 -12.00
CA GLU A 380 11.72 21.71 -11.97
C GLU A 380 12.17 22.46 -13.25
N GLY A 381 11.43 22.35 -14.36
CA GLY A 381 11.74 23.01 -15.63
C GLY A 381 11.18 24.43 -15.82
N LYS A 382 10.42 24.99 -14.86
CA LYS A 382 9.87 26.36 -14.95
C LYS A 382 10.38 27.25 -13.82
N ASP A 383 11.35 28.10 -14.15
CA ASP A 383 11.75 29.28 -13.39
C ASP A 383 10.63 30.35 -13.38
N GLY A 384 9.52 30.06 -12.69
CA GLY A 384 8.39 30.97 -12.58
C GLY A 384 7.69 30.82 -11.24
N SER A 385 7.79 31.86 -10.41
CA SER A 385 7.04 32.22 -9.19
C SER A 385 6.21 31.11 -8.48
N PRO A 386 6.36 30.91 -7.15
CA PRO A 386 5.63 29.88 -6.40
C PRO A 386 4.14 30.25 -6.32
N GLY A 387 3.35 29.76 -7.27
CA GLY A 387 1.90 29.73 -7.12
C GLY A 387 1.56 28.83 -5.94
N TYR A 388 0.81 29.35 -4.97
CA TYR A 388 0.40 28.68 -3.73
C TYR A 388 -0.54 27.47 -3.92
N ALA A 389 -0.56 26.83 -5.09
CA ALA A 389 -1.46 25.73 -5.41
C ALA A 389 -0.75 24.37 -5.21
N LEU A 390 -1.42 23.45 -4.53
CA LEU A 390 -0.95 22.06 -4.41
C LEU A 390 -0.88 21.41 -5.82
N PRO A 391 0.07 20.49 -6.06
CA PRO A 391 0.08 19.64 -7.24
C PRO A 391 -1.31 19.02 -7.46
N PHE A 392 -1.79 19.12 -8.70
CA PHE A 392 -3.17 18.78 -9.05
C PHE A 392 -3.19 17.68 -10.11
N LEU A 393 -3.97 16.62 -9.86
CA LEU A 393 -4.13 15.46 -10.74
C LEU A 393 -5.60 15.24 -11.08
N GLU A 394 -5.89 14.85 -12.32
CA GLU A 394 -7.22 14.36 -12.70
C GLU A 394 -7.18 12.84 -12.88
N GLU A 395 -8.19 12.17 -12.33
CA GLU A 395 -8.44 10.75 -12.48
C GLU A 395 -9.80 10.57 -13.15
N HIS A 396 -9.81 9.88 -14.29
CA HIS A 396 -10.99 9.77 -15.16
C HIS A 396 -11.56 8.35 -15.23
N ASP A 397 -10.76 7.35 -14.83
CA ASP A 397 -11.11 5.95 -15.02
C ASP A 397 -11.92 5.38 -13.85
N LEU A 398 -12.03 6.13 -12.74
CA LEU A 398 -12.69 5.69 -11.50
C LEU A 398 -13.91 6.53 -11.14
N SER A 399 -14.89 5.88 -10.52
CA SER A 399 -15.99 6.57 -9.84
C SER A 399 -15.50 7.23 -8.55
N THR A 400 -16.21 8.28 -8.10
CA THR A 400 -15.90 8.97 -6.84
C THR A 400 -15.94 8.03 -5.64
N GLU A 401 -16.94 7.13 -5.62
CA GLU A 401 -17.13 6.15 -4.56
C GLU A 401 -16.02 5.08 -4.56
N THR A 402 -15.65 4.56 -5.74
CA THR A 402 -14.52 3.62 -5.83
C THR A 402 -13.23 4.30 -5.37
N PHE A 403 -12.97 5.52 -5.83
CA PHE A 403 -11.75 6.25 -5.49
C PHE A 403 -11.63 6.48 -3.98
N GLU A 404 -12.72 6.87 -3.32
CA GLU A 404 -12.75 7.06 -1.86
C GLU A 404 -12.43 5.76 -1.10
N LYS A 405 -12.96 4.62 -1.56
CA LYS A 405 -12.64 3.33 -0.96
C LYS A 405 -11.22 2.85 -1.26
N MET A 406 -10.71 3.14 -2.45
CA MET A 406 -9.32 2.88 -2.80
C MET A 406 -8.37 3.64 -1.87
N ILE A 407 -8.59 4.94 -1.66
CA ILE A 407 -7.72 5.71 -0.74
C ILE A 407 -7.91 5.26 0.71
N GLU A 408 -9.11 4.84 1.12
CA GLU A 408 -9.32 4.21 2.44
C GLU A 408 -8.43 2.97 2.60
N TYR A 409 -8.40 2.10 1.59
CA TYR A 409 -7.54 0.92 1.58
C TYR A 409 -6.06 1.28 1.58
N MET A 410 -5.62 2.24 0.76
CA MET A 410 -4.22 2.67 0.71
C MET A 410 -3.72 3.19 2.06
N TYR A 411 -4.58 3.82 2.88
CA TYR A 411 -4.19 4.37 4.18
C TYR A 411 -4.32 3.37 5.33
N THR A 412 -5.03 2.26 5.16
CA THR A 412 -5.42 1.41 6.30
C THR A 412 -5.27 -0.10 6.13
N ASP A 413 -5.06 -0.60 4.90
CA ASP A 413 -5.25 -2.01 4.54
C ASP A 413 -6.65 -2.56 4.87
N GLY A 414 -7.58 -1.70 5.26
CA GLY A 414 -8.95 -2.03 5.64
C GLY A 414 -9.94 -1.44 4.65
N LEU A 415 -11.03 -2.18 4.45
CA LEU A 415 -12.21 -1.71 3.73
C LEU A 415 -13.39 -1.91 4.68
N LYS A 416 -13.90 -0.83 5.29
CA LYS A 416 -15.08 -0.90 6.16
C LYS A 416 -16.35 -0.68 5.34
N ASP A 417 -17.41 -1.41 5.71
CA ASP A 417 -18.78 -1.23 5.20
C ASP A 417 -18.93 -1.41 3.69
N ILE A 418 -18.38 -2.49 3.13
CA ILE A 418 -18.48 -2.79 1.70
C ILE A 418 -19.18 -4.13 1.50
N ASP A 419 -20.18 -4.16 0.61
CA ASP A 419 -20.75 -5.40 0.09
C ASP A 419 -19.59 -6.24 -0.48
N PRO A 420 -19.45 -7.53 -0.12
CA PRO A 420 -18.39 -8.39 -0.65
C PRO A 420 -18.18 -8.23 -2.17
N ASN A 421 -19.23 -8.01 -2.95
CA ASN A 421 -19.13 -7.79 -4.40
C ASN A 421 -18.41 -6.49 -4.82
N GLN A 422 -18.47 -5.44 -4.01
CA GLN A 422 -17.79 -4.16 -4.26
C GLN A 422 -16.35 -4.14 -3.74
N VAL A 423 -16.04 -4.91 -2.67
CA VAL A 423 -14.67 -5.09 -2.16
C VAL A 423 -13.76 -5.54 -3.30
N PHE A 424 -14.23 -6.49 -4.09
CA PHE A 424 -13.49 -7.02 -5.23
C PHE A 424 -13.32 -5.99 -6.34
N THR A 425 -14.33 -5.20 -6.68
CA THR A 425 -14.21 -4.12 -7.67
C THR A 425 -13.21 -3.06 -7.23
N ILE A 426 -13.22 -2.67 -5.95
CA ILE A 426 -12.31 -1.64 -5.42
C ILE A 426 -10.88 -2.16 -5.32
N GLN A 427 -10.69 -3.39 -4.84
CA GLN A 427 -9.37 -4.04 -4.88
C GLN A 427 -8.88 -4.16 -6.32
N PHE A 428 -9.75 -4.60 -7.24
CA PHE A 428 -9.46 -4.73 -8.67
C PHE A 428 -9.08 -3.40 -9.32
N GLU A 429 -9.80 -2.32 -9.04
CA GLU A 429 -9.60 -0.99 -9.63
C GLU A 429 -8.40 -0.27 -9.00
N ALA A 430 -8.18 -0.41 -7.69
CA ALA A 430 -6.96 0.04 -7.01
C ALA A 430 -5.70 -0.63 -7.58
N ILE A 431 -5.81 -1.90 -7.97
CA ILE A 431 -4.77 -2.70 -8.63
C ILE A 431 -4.68 -2.38 -10.14
N SER A 432 -5.80 -2.01 -10.79
CA SER A 432 -5.83 -1.63 -12.20
C SER A 432 -5.09 -0.31 -12.47
N LEU A 433 -5.18 0.66 -11.55
CA LEU A 433 -4.43 1.91 -11.67
C LEU A 433 -2.92 1.65 -11.76
N SER A 434 -2.37 0.66 -11.03
CA SER A 434 -0.96 0.28 -11.13
C SER A 434 -0.49 -0.22 -12.50
N LEU A 435 -1.36 -0.37 -13.50
CA LEU A 435 -1.04 -0.86 -14.86
C LEU A 435 -1.15 0.16 -15.98
N SER A 436 -1.71 1.35 -15.74
CA SER A 436 -1.93 2.36 -16.78
C SER A 436 -0.62 2.81 -17.49
N LEU A 437 0.54 2.36 -17.01
CA LEU A 437 1.85 2.61 -17.63
C LEU A 437 2.34 1.54 -18.62
N THR A 438 1.69 0.38 -18.73
CA THR A 438 2.13 -0.67 -19.67
C THR A 438 1.50 -0.57 -21.07
N HIS A 439 0.50 0.31 -21.27
CA HIS A 439 -0.14 0.51 -22.58
C HIS A 439 0.15 1.86 -23.25
N THR A 440 1.03 2.69 -22.66
CA THR A 440 1.44 3.97 -23.29
C THR A 440 2.87 3.96 -23.85
N HIS A 441 3.59 2.84 -23.78
CA HIS A 441 4.95 2.69 -24.32
C HIS A 441 5.08 1.60 -25.41
N THR A 442 4.18 1.57 -26.40
CA THR A 442 4.37 0.78 -27.64
C THR A 442 3.95 1.50 -28.93
N HIS A 443 3.69 2.80 -28.91
CA HIS A 443 3.50 3.58 -30.13
C HIS A 443 4.37 4.84 -30.13
N THR A 444 5.65 4.67 -30.43
CA THR A 444 6.49 5.64 -31.13
C THR A 444 7.90 5.07 -31.27
N HIS A 445 8.16 4.38 -32.38
CA HIS A 445 9.40 4.40 -33.17
C HIS A 445 9.43 3.17 -34.06
N THR A 446 9.01 3.35 -35.31
CA THR A 446 9.60 2.72 -36.51
C THR A 446 8.83 3.25 -37.71
N LEU A 447 9.12 4.51 -38.08
CA LEU A 447 9.05 4.90 -39.48
C LEU A 447 10.49 5.00 -39.97
N ASP A 448 10.71 4.35 -41.09
CA ASP A 448 11.68 4.66 -42.14
C ASP A 448 13.16 4.65 -41.74
N ASN A 449 13.85 3.57 -42.13
CA ASN A 449 15.03 3.69 -43.00
C ASN A 449 15.53 2.31 -43.48
N TRP A 450 15.39 2.11 -44.80
CA TRP A 450 16.03 1.14 -45.70
C TRP A 450 15.55 -0.31 -45.69
#